data_AF-A0A377CWB9-F1
#
_entry.id   AF-A0A377CWB9-F1
#
_cell.length_a   1.000
_cell.length_b   1.000
_cell.length_c   1.000
_cell.angle_alpha   90.00
_cell.angle_beta   90.00
_cell.angle_gamma   90.00
#
_symmetry.space_group_name_H-M   'P 1'
#
loop_
_entity.id
_entity.type
_entity.pdbx_description
1 polymer ?
#
loop_
_entity_poly.entity_id
_entity_poly.type
_entity_poly.pdbx_seq_one_letter_code
_entity_poly.pdbx_strand_id
1 'polypeptide(L)'
;MIITSALSIQDPRERPMDKQQASDEKHRRFHDKESDFLAFVNLWNYLGEQQKALSSNAFRRLCRTDYLNYLRVREWQDIYTQLRQVVKELGIPVNSEPAEYREIHIALLTGLLSHIGMKDADKQEYTGARNARFSIFPGSGLFKKPPKWVMVAELVETSRLWGRIAARIDPEWVEPVAQHLIKRTYSEPHWERAQGAVMATEKVTVYGLPIVAARKVNYSQIDPALCRELFIRHALVEGDWQTRHAFFRENLKLRAEVEELEHKSRRRDILVDDETLFEFYDQRISHDVISARHFDSWWKKVSRETPDLLNFEKSMLIKEGAEKNQQAGLPELLASGQSQAAFELSV
;
A
#
# COMPACT_ATOMS: atom_id res chain seq x y z
N MET A 1 15.01 -19.32 19.12
CA MET A 1 15.47 -20.05 20.32
C MET A 1 16.54 -19.28 21.07
N ILE A 2 17.78 -19.11 20.56
CA ILE A 2 18.88 -18.41 21.26
C ILE A 2 18.43 -17.03 21.79
N ILE A 3 17.85 -16.22 20.90
CA ILE A 3 17.36 -14.88 21.23
C ILE A 3 16.24 -14.97 22.27
N THR A 4 15.22 -15.80 22.01
CA THR A 4 14.07 -15.98 22.91
C THR A 4 14.49 -16.38 24.34
N SER A 5 15.44 -17.30 24.49
CA SER A 5 15.95 -17.70 25.81
C SER A 5 16.80 -16.62 26.47
N ALA A 6 17.42 -15.73 25.69
CA ALA A 6 18.14 -14.58 26.24
C ALA A 6 17.17 -13.53 26.80
N LEU A 7 16.07 -13.28 26.07
CA LEU A 7 15.05 -12.30 26.46
C LEU A 7 14.21 -12.76 27.67
N SER A 8 14.17 -14.06 27.95
CA SER A 8 13.42 -14.60 29.10
C SER A 8 14.18 -14.51 30.43
N ILE A 9 15.45 -14.11 30.41
CA ILE A 9 16.28 -13.96 31.60
C ILE A 9 16.76 -12.52 31.74
N GLN A 10 17.38 -12.21 32.88
CA GLN A 10 18.14 -10.98 33.00
C GLN A 10 19.39 -11.04 32.11
N ASP A 11 19.74 -9.92 31.46
CA ASP A 11 20.90 -9.85 30.56
C ASP A 11 22.17 -10.38 31.27
N PRO A 12 22.91 -11.35 30.67
CA PRO A 12 24.15 -11.85 31.23
C PRO A 12 25.28 -10.81 31.24
N ARG A 13 25.18 -9.73 30.45
CA ARG A 13 26.16 -8.64 30.44
C ARG A 13 26.00 -7.77 31.68
N GLU A 14 27.10 -7.56 32.39
CA GLU A 14 27.17 -6.69 33.57
C GLU A 14 27.79 -5.35 33.20
N ARG A 15 27.18 -4.26 33.68
CA ARG A 15 27.68 -2.90 33.48
C ARG A 15 27.85 -2.16 34.81
N PRO A 16 28.88 -2.52 35.62
CA PRO A 16 29.12 -1.89 36.92
C PRO A 16 29.36 -0.38 36.79
N MET A 17 28.85 0.42 37.73
CA MET A 17 28.93 1.89 37.65
C MET A 17 30.37 2.42 37.65
N ASP A 18 31.28 1.75 38.36
CA ASP A 18 32.70 2.08 38.46
C ASP A 18 33.52 1.63 37.24
N LYS A 19 32.97 0.74 36.40
CA LYS A 19 33.70 0.09 35.29
C LYS A 19 32.95 0.15 33.95
N GLN A 20 32.01 1.09 33.79
CA GLN A 20 31.16 1.20 32.60
C GLN A 20 31.96 1.22 31.30
N GLN A 21 33.02 2.04 31.22
CA GLN A 21 33.83 2.13 30.01
C GLN A 21 34.52 0.80 29.68
N ALA A 22 35.05 0.10 30.68
CA ALA A 22 35.73 -1.17 30.49
C ALA A 22 34.75 -2.31 30.13
N SER A 23 33.55 -2.34 30.72
CA SER A 23 32.51 -3.30 30.32
C SER A 23 31.99 -3.03 28.91
N ASP A 24 31.75 -1.76 28.58
CA ASP A 24 31.25 -1.35 27.25
C ASP A 24 32.29 -1.70 26.16
N GLU A 25 33.58 -1.51 26.43
CA GLU A 25 34.68 -1.91 25.53
C GLU A 25 34.65 -3.43 25.26
N LYS A 26 34.48 -4.23 26.30
CA LYS A 26 34.40 -5.70 26.20
C LYS A 26 33.16 -6.16 25.47
N HIS A 27 32.02 -5.53 25.70
CA HIS A 27 30.74 -5.93 25.10
C HIS A 27 30.60 -5.44 23.67
N ARG A 28 31.30 -4.37 23.28
CA ARG A 28 31.26 -3.81 21.92
C ARG A 28 31.55 -4.83 20.82
N ARG A 29 32.39 -5.84 21.08
CA ARG A 29 32.69 -6.91 20.12
C ARG A 29 31.48 -7.76 19.72
N PHE A 30 30.41 -7.73 20.51
CA PHE A 30 29.17 -8.44 20.22
C PHE A 30 28.15 -7.57 19.48
N HIS A 31 28.34 -6.25 19.44
CA HIS A 31 27.37 -5.35 18.83
C HIS A 31 27.23 -5.65 17.34
N ASP A 32 25.99 -5.72 16.90
CA ASP A 32 25.63 -5.61 15.50
C ASP A 32 25.14 -4.19 15.21
N LYS A 33 25.41 -3.70 13.99
CA LYS A 33 25.10 -2.32 13.61
C LYS A 33 23.62 -2.10 13.37
N GLU A 34 22.87 -3.16 13.09
CA GLU A 34 21.47 -3.11 12.68
C GLU A 34 20.55 -3.85 13.65
N SER A 35 21.06 -4.67 14.57
CA SER A 35 20.24 -5.46 15.49
C SER A 35 20.87 -5.78 16.85
N ASP A 36 20.29 -5.25 17.93
CA ASP A 36 20.63 -5.67 19.29
C ASP A 36 20.25 -7.13 19.56
N PHE A 37 19.30 -7.71 18.81
CA PHE A 37 18.98 -9.13 18.91
C PHE A 37 20.13 -10.01 18.43
N LEU A 38 20.80 -9.61 17.34
CA LEU A 38 21.98 -10.32 16.84
C LEU A 38 23.18 -10.20 17.79
N ALA A 39 23.22 -9.17 18.65
CA ALA A 39 24.25 -9.11 19.69
C ALA A 39 24.18 -10.30 20.67
N PHE A 40 22.98 -10.83 20.94
CA PHE A 40 22.84 -12.08 21.70
C PHE A 40 23.35 -13.29 20.91
N VAL A 41 23.11 -13.36 19.60
CA VAL A 41 23.63 -14.45 18.76
C VAL A 41 25.16 -14.44 18.73
N ASN A 42 25.76 -13.26 18.56
CA ASN A 42 27.21 -13.08 18.59
C ASN A 42 27.80 -13.48 19.95
N LEU A 43 27.19 -13.03 21.05
CA LEU A 43 27.60 -13.42 22.39
C LEU A 43 27.47 -14.94 22.62
N TRP A 44 26.38 -15.55 22.17
CA TRP A 44 26.15 -16.98 22.27
C TRP A 44 27.24 -17.79 21.56
N ASN A 45 27.57 -17.41 20.32
CA ASN A 45 28.60 -18.07 19.52
C ASN A 45 29.97 -17.95 20.20
N TYR A 46 30.33 -16.75 20.65
CA TYR A 46 31.57 -16.52 21.41
C TYR A 46 31.64 -17.40 22.66
N LEU A 47 30.58 -17.44 23.48
CA LEU A 47 30.55 -18.26 24.67
C LEU A 47 30.73 -19.75 24.35
N GLY A 48 30.09 -20.24 23.28
CA GLY A 48 30.22 -21.62 22.82
C GLY A 48 31.65 -21.97 22.38
N GLU A 49 32.32 -21.08 21.65
CA GLU A 49 33.73 -21.25 21.26
C GLU A 49 34.65 -21.30 22.48
N GLN A 50 34.47 -20.36 23.40
CA GLN A 50 35.31 -20.27 24.60
C GLN A 50 35.09 -21.46 25.56
N GLN A 51 33.88 -21.99 25.68
CA GLN A 51 33.61 -23.20 26.47
C GLN A 51 34.25 -24.45 25.88
N LYS A 52 34.38 -24.54 24.55
CA LYS A 52 35.09 -25.65 23.89
C LYS A 52 36.60 -25.56 24.08
N ALA A 53 37.14 -24.34 24.08
CA ALA A 53 38.58 -24.10 24.16
C ALA A 53 39.15 -24.10 25.58
N LEU A 54 38.34 -23.76 26.60
CA LEU A 54 38.80 -23.53 27.97
C LEU A 54 38.29 -24.59 28.94
N SER A 55 39.04 -24.82 30.01
CA SER A 55 38.52 -25.57 31.17
C SER A 55 37.40 -24.80 31.87
N SER A 56 36.52 -25.50 32.59
CA SER A 56 35.39 -24.89 33.31
C SER A 56 35.82 -23.71 34.22
N ASN A 57 36.94 -23.87 34.96
CA ASN A 57 37.48 -22.83 35.82
C ASN A 57 38.03 -21.62 35.03
N ALA A 58 38.71 -21.88 33.91
CA ALA A 58 39.22 -20.82 33.03
C ALA A 58 38.07 -20.05 32.36
N PHE A 59 37.03 -20.76 31.91
CA PHE A 59 35.83 -20.16 31.34
C PHE A 59 35.08 -19.28 32.36
N ARG A 60 34.90 -19.75 33.60
CA ARG A 60 34.28 -18.93 34.66
C ARG A 60 35.07 -17.66 34.95
N ARG A 61 36.41 -17.73 34.93
CA ARG A 61 37.28 -16.56 35.08
C ARG A 61 37.19 -15.63 33.87
N LEU A 62 37.06 -16.17 32.66
CA LEU A 62 36.83 -15.39 31.44
C LEU A 62 35.53 -14.60 31.54
N CYS A 63 34.41 -15.23 31.92
CA CYS A 63 33.13 -14.55 32.11
C CYS A 63 33.28 -13.35 33.04
N ARG A 64 33.93 -13.53 34.20
CA ARG A 64 34.20 -12.42 35.14
C ARG A 64 35.07 -11.32 34.54
N THR A 65 36.09 -11.67 33.76
CA THR A 65 37.01 -10.72 33.12
C THR A 65 36.33 -9.90 32.03
N ASP A 66 35.36 -10.50 31.34
CA ASP A 66 34.61 -9.88 30.25
C ASP A 66 33.26 -9.29 30.72
N TYR A 67 33.10 -9.10 32.04
CA TYR A 67 31.88 -8.53 32.65
C TYR A 67 30.61 -9.29 32.25
N LEU A 68 30.67 -10.61 32.32
CA LEU A 68 29.55 -11.52 32.09
C LEU A 68 29.24 -12.29 33.37
N ASN A 69 27.97 -12.28 33.76
CA ASN A 69 27.48 -13.05 34.88
C ASN A 69 27.41 -14.54 34.51
N TYR A 70 28.33 -15.33 35.07
CA TYR A 70 28.42 -16.76 34.77
C TYR A 70 27.13 -17.54 35.08
N LEU A 71 26.40 -17.19 36.15
CA LEU A 71 25.16 -17.88 36.50
C LEU A 71 24.06 -17.60 35.48
N ARG A 72 23.92 -16.36 35.00
CA ARG A 72 22.97 -16.02 33.92
C ARG A 72 23.34 -16.65 32.59
N VAL A 73 24.64 -16.78 32.29
CA VAL A 73 25.09 -17.54 31.10
C VAL A 73 24.66 -19.00 31.19
N ARG A 74 24.81 -19.63 32.36
CA ARG A 74 24.36 -21.01 32.59
C ARG A 74 22.84 -21.13 32.47
N GLU A 75 22.10 -20.23 33.10
CA GLU A 75 20.63 -20.16 33.02
C GLU A 75 20.16 -20.02 31.56
N TRP A 76 20.80 -19.14 30.79
CA TRP A 76 20.51 -18.96 29.36
C TRP A 76 20.70 -20.26 28.56
N GLN A 77 21.81 -20.97 28.81
CA GLN A 77 22.12 -22.25 28.17
C GLN A 77 21.13 -23.36 28.56
N ASP A 78 20.73 -23.38 29.82
CA ASP A 78 19.77 -24.35 30.35
C ASP A 78 18.38 -24.11 29.72
N ILE A 79 17.89 -22.87 29.67
CA ILE A 79 16.61 -22.53 29.01
C ILE A 79 16.65 -22.83 27.52
N TYR A 80 17.75 -22.50 26.82
CA TYR A 80 17.89 -22.87 25.41
C TYR A 80 17.77 -24.39 25.21
N THR A 81 18.39 -25.18 26.09
CA THR A 81 18.35 -26.65 26.01
C THR A 81 16.94 -27.17 26.23
N GLN A 82 16.21 -26.62 27.20
CA GLN A 82 14.80 -26.94 27.45
C GLN A 82 13.91 -26.58 26.23
N LEU A 83 14.06 -25.38 25.67
CA LEU A 83 13.33 -24.99 24.46
C LEU A 83 13.62 -25.91 23.30
N ARG A 84 14.88 -26.31 23.11
CA ARG A 84 15.28 -27.23 22.04
C ARG A 84 14.66 -28.62 22.21
N GLN A 85 14.53 -29.10 23.44
CA GLN A 85 13.86 -30.38 23.72
C GLN A 85 12.38 -30.31 23.34
N VAL A 86 11.66 -29.28 23.80
CA VAL A 86 10.24 -29.07 23.46
C VAL A 86 10.02 -28.92 21.95
N VAL A 87 10.84 -28.12 21.26
CA VAL A 87 10.78 -27.96 19.80
C VAL A 87 10.95 -29.29 19.07
N LYS A 88 11.88 -30.13 19.54
CA LYS A 88 12.12 -31.47 18.98
C LYS A 88 10.94 -32.41 19.23
N GLU A 89 10.35 -32.39 20.42
CA GLU A 89 9.16 -33.20 20.77
C GLU A 89 7.94 -32.82 19.92
N LEU A 90 7.78 -31.53 19.60
CA LEU A 90 6.74 -31.02 18.72
C LEU A 90 7.00 -31.31 17.22
N GLY A 91 8.14 -31.94 16.88
CA GLY A 91 8.51 -32.23 15.50
C GLY A 91 8.86 -30.99 14.67
N ILE A 92 9.15 -29.86 15.32
CA ILE A 92 9.52 -28.63 14.63
C ILE A 92 11.00 -28.73 14.21
N PRO A 93 11.32 -28.59 12.91
CA PRO A 93 12.69 -28.70 12.44
C PRO A 93 13.55 -27.56 12.99
N VAL A 94 14.77 -27.91 13.41
CA VAL A 94 15.80 -26.95 13.81
C VAL A 94 16.76 -26.77 12.64
N ASN A 95 17.06 -25.52 12.29
CA ASN A 95 17.94 -25.20 11.18
C ASN A 95 19.30 -25.92 11.28
N SER A 96 19.78 -26.45 10.16
CA SER A 96 21.13 -27.00 10.00
C SER A 96 22.17 -25.92 9.70
N GLU A 97 21.75 -24.80 9.13
CA GLU A 97 22.58 -23.67 8.74
C GLU A 97 22.13 -22.38 9.45
N PRO A 98 23.05 -21.41 9.67
CA PRO A 98 22.68 -20.10 10.20
C PRO A 98 21.59 -19.43 9.36
N ALA A 99 20.59 -18.86 10.02
CA ALA A 99 19.56 -18.07 9.34
C ALA A 99 20.10 -16.68 8.98
N GLU A 100 19.67 -16.18 7.83
CA GLU A 100 19.97 -14.83 7.36
C GLU A 100 19.23 -13.77 8.21
N TYR A 101 19.70 -12.51 8.11
CA TYR A 101 19.18 -11.40 8.92
C TYR A 101 17.65 -11.29 8.84
N ARG A 102 17.10 -11.32 7.62
CA ARG A 102 15.67 -11.11 7.38
C ARG A 102 14.83 -12.20 8.05
N GLU A 103 15.22 -13.45 7.94
CA GLU A 103 14.48 -14.62 8.42
C GLU A 103 14.42 -14.63 9.95
N ILE A 104 15.52 -14.25 10.61
CA ILE A 104 15.56 -14.09 12.07
C ILE A 104 14.56 -13.01 12.51
N HIS A 105 14.56 -11.85 11.86
CA HIS A 105 13.70 -10.73 12.26
C HIS A 105 12.24 -10.95 11.88
N ILE A 106 11.94 -11.64 10.78
CA ILE A 106 10.56 -12.06 10.47
C ILE A 106 10.03 -13.01 11.54
N ALA A 107 10.83 -13.99 11.96
CA ALA A 107 10.43 -14.90 13.03
C ALA A 107 10.13 -14.14 14.33
N LEU A 108 10.96 -13.15 14.69
CA LEU A 108 10.71 -12.30 15.86
C LEU A 108 9.49 -11.39 15.68
N LEU A 109 9.29 -10.82 14.48
CA LEU A 109 8.17 -9.92 14.17
C LEU A 109 6.82 -10.57 14.43
N THR A 110 6.68 -11.88 14.17
CA THR A 110 5.42 -12.61 14.42
C THR A 110 4.91 -12.46 15.86
N GLY A 111 5.81 -12.35 16.84
CA GLY A 111 5.47 -12.12 18.25
C GLY A 111 5.55 -10.66 18.71
N LEU A 112 6.12 -9.76 17.88
CA LEU A 112 6.46 -8.39 18.26
C LEU A 112 5.79 -7.34 17.36
N LEU A 113 4.67 -7.67 16.71
CA LEU A 113 3.93 -6.75 15.83
C LEU A 113 3.46 -5.47 16.53
N SER A 114 3.20 -5.52 17.84
CA SER A 114 2.85 -4.34 18.64
C SER A 114 4.06 -3.49 19.04
N HIS A 115 5.28 -3.97 18.83
CA HIS A 115 6.53 -3.31 19.23
C HIS A 115 7.32 -2.80 18.01
N ILE A 116 6.65 -2.55 16.90
CA ILE A 116 7.24 -1.87 15.74
C ILE A 116 7.12 -0.35 15.89
N GLY A 117 8.04 0.38 15.27
CA GLY A 117 7.99 1.83 15.21
C GLY A 117 8.53 2.40 13.91
N MET A 118 7.90 3.47 13.45
CA MET A 118 8.34 4.30 12.34
C MET A 118 8.93 5.60 12.88
N LYS A 119 10.17 5.90 12.50
CA LYS A 119 10.87 7.10 12.92
C LYS A 119 10.17 8.34 12.37
N ASP A 120 10.01 9.34 13.23
CA ASP A 120 9.56 10.67 12.83
C ASP A 120 10.66 11.39 12.02
N ALA A 121 10.28 12.22 11.05
CA ALA A 121 11.25 12.89 10.18
C ALA A 121 12.03 13.97 10.94
N ASP A 122 11.36 14.66 11.87
CA ASP A 122 11.88 15.86 12.52
C ASP A 122 12.40 15.59 13.95
N LYS A 123 12.08 14.41 14.50
CA LYS A 123 12.39 14.06 15.90
C LYS A 123 13.22 12.77 15.99
N GLN A 124 13.99 12.64 17.07
CA GLN A 124 14.65 11.37 17.44
C GLN A 124 13.69 10.45 18.20
N GLU A 125 12.47 10.34 17.69
CA GLU A 125 11.37 9.58 18.27
C GLU A 125 10.71 8.72 17.19
N TYR A 126 10.09 7.63 17.64
CA TYR A 126 9.35 6.70 16.81
C TYR A 126 7.88 6.80 17.16
N THR A 127 7.05 6.78 16.14
CA THR A 127 5.63 6.45 16.27
C THR A 127 5.52 4.93 16.27
N GLY A 128 5.06 4.36 17.37
CA GLY A 128 4.80 2.94 17.54
C GLY A 128 3.33 2.58 17.34
N ALA A 129 3.03 1.30 17.53
CA ALA A 129 1.66 0.80 17.52
C ALA A 129 0.77 1.60 18.47
N ARG A 130 -0.48 1.84 18.06
CA ARG A 130 -1.48 2.59 18.84
C ARG A 130 -1.02 4.00 19.22
N ASN A 131 -0.24 4.63 18.34
CA ASN A 131 0.32 5.99 18.50
C ASN A 131 1.26 6.17 19.70
N ALA A 132 1.82 5.09 20.25
CA ALA A 132 2.86 5.20 21.26
C ALA A 132 4.06 6.00 20.73
N ARG A 133 4.68 6.84 21.55
CA ARG A 133 5.87 7.60 21.18
C ARG A 133 7.04 7.12 22.02
N PHE A 134 8.09 6.61 21.38
CA PHE A 134 9.26 6.07 22.08
C PHE A 134 10.57 6.46 21.41
N SER A 135 11.65 6.45 22.17
CA SER A 135 13.02 6.60 21.64
C SER A 135 13.79 5.28 21.81
N ILE A 136 14.77 5.02 20.95
CA ILE A 136 15.67 3.88 21.14
C ILE A 136 16.53 4.13 22.38
N PHE A 137 16.69 3.11 23.22
CA PHE A 137 17.51 3.20 24.42
C PHE A 137 18.99 3.54 24.08
N PRO A 138 19.67 4.45 24.81
CA PRO A 138 21.03 4.89 24.46
C PRO A 138 22.10 3.80 24.42
N GLY A 139 21.87 2.67 25.10
CA GLY A 139 22.75 1.50 25.07
C GLY A 139 22.66 0.65 23.79
N SER A 140 21.68 0.91 22.92
CA SER A 140 21.49 0.19 21.66
C SER A 140 22.56 0.53 20.63
N GLY A 141 22.96 -0.44 19.80
CA GLY A 141 23.82 -0.21 18.63
C GLY A 141 23.19 0.77 17.62
N LEU A 142 21.87 0.86 17.59
CA LEU A 142 21.10 1.68 16.66
C LEU A 142 20.92 3.13 17.12
N PHE A 143 21.30 3.46 18.36
CA PHE A 143 21.02 4.78 18.94
C PHE A 143 21.67 5.94 18.16
N LYS A 144 22.91 5.75 17.68
CA LYS A 144 23.65 6.79 16.94
C LYS A 144 23.16 6.98 15.50
N LYS A 145 22.69 5.90 14.87
CA LYS A 145 22.18 5.89 13.48
C LYS A 145 20.82 5.19 13.45
N PRO A 146 19.77 5.83 13.99
CA PRO A 146 18.45 5.22 14.10
C PRO A 146 17.82 5.04 12.70
N PRO A 147 17.44 3.81 12.32
CA PRO A 147 16.84 3.53 11.02
C PRO A 147 15.40 4.04 10.92
N LYS A 148 14.82 4.05 9.73
CA LYS A 148 13.44 4.54 9.52
C LYS A 148 12.39 3.66 10.19
N TRP A 149 12.62 2.35 10.24
CA TRP A 149 11.72 1.38 10.84
C TRP A 149 12.48 0.48 11.78
N VAL A 150 11.89 0.23 12.95
CA VAL A 150 12.43 -0.66 13.96
C VAL A 150 11.39 -1.60 14.52
N MET A 151 11.85 -2.73 15.02
CA MET A 151 11.17 -3.50 16.05
C MET A 151 11.98 -3.42 17.36
N VAL A 152 11.30 -3.51 18.50
CA VAL A 152 11.94 -3.59 19.82
C VAL A 152 11.43 -4.78 20.61
N ALA A 153 12.25 -5.34 21.50
CA ALA A 153 11.81 -6.44 22.36
C ALA A 153 10.81 -5.94 23.40
N GLU A 154 11.08 -4.77 23.99
CA GLU A 154 10.29 -4.22 25.08
C GLU A 154 10.19 -2.68 24.99
N LEU A 155 9.07 -2.16 25.49
CA LEU A 155 8.82 -0.73 25.69
C LEU A 155 8.74 -0.47 27.19
N VAL A 156 9.68 0.31 27.73
CA VAL A 156 9.81 0.56 29.17
C VAL A 156 9.74 2.05 29.45
N GLU A 157 8.83 2.45 30.32
CA GLU A 157 8.64 3.84 30.73
C GLU A 157 9.49 4.16 31.96
N THR A 158 10.34 5.19 31.84
CA THR A 158 11.11 5.76 32.97
C THR A 158 10.92 7.27 33.02
N SER A 159 11.81 8.05 32.41
CA SER A 159 11.62 9.49 32.16
C SER A 159 10.84 9.76 30.87
N ARG A 160 10.91 8.82 29.92
CA ARG A 160 10.13 8.71 28.70
C ARG A 160 10.02 7.23 28.33
N LEU A 161 9.21 6.92 27.32
CA LEU A 161 9.10 5.57 26.80
C LEU A 161 10.35 5.20 25.99
N TRP A 162 11.05 4.15 26.41
CA TRP A 162 12.24 3.63 25.76
C TRP A 162 11.97 2.29 25.09
N GLY A 163 12.32 2.18 23.82
CA GLY A 163 12.42 0.91 23.13
C GLY A 163 13.78 0.28 23.41
N ARG A 164 13.79 -0.88 24.06
CA ARG A 164 15.02 -1.61 24.40
C ARG A 164 15.14 -2.84 23.52
N ILE A 165 16.39 -3.18 23.18
CA ILE A 165 16.75 -4.27 22.28
C ILE A 165 16.07 -4.06 20.92
N ALA A 166 16.66 -3.19 20.10
CA ALA A 166 16.10 -2.75 18.84
C ALA A 166 16.73 -3.46 17.64
N ALA A 167 15.98 -3.61 16.56
CA ALA A 167 16.51 -3.98 15.25
C ALA A 167 15.86 -3.21 14.13
N ARG A 168 16.63 -2.95 13.06
CA ARG A 168 16.13 -2.45 11.79
C ARG A 168 15.22 -3.52 11.17
N ILE A 169 14.05 -3.09 10.71
CA ILE A 169 13.16 -3.90 9.89
C ILE A 169 12.79 -3.12 8.63
N ASP A 170 12.31 -3.85 7.61
CA ASP A 170 11.63 -3.23 6.48
C ASP A 170 10.11 -3.42 6.63
N PRO A 171 9.29 -2.39 6.32
CA PRO A 171 7.84 -2.45 6.53
C PRO A 171 7.15 -3.53 5.68
N GLU A 172 7.74 -3.88 4.54
CA GLU A 172 7.30 -4.99 3.68
C GLU A 172 7.34 -6.36 4.37
N TRP A 173 8.17 -6.53 5.41
CA TRP A 173 8.21 -7.78 6.18
C TRP A 173 6.99 -7.93 7.09
N VAL A 174 6.32 -6.82 7.41
CA VAL A 174 5.20 -6.79 8.37
C VAL A 174 3.90 -7.26 7.71
N GLU A 175 3.63 -6.87 6.46
CA GLU A 175 2.37 -7.18 5.78
C GLU A 175 2.07 -8.70 5.73
N PRO A 176 3.01 -9.60 5.34
CA PRO A 176 2.74 -11.03 5.27
C PRO A 176 2.43 -11.67 6.62
N VAL A 177 3.05 -11.21 7.71
CA VAL A 177 2.88 -11.79 9.06
C VAL A 177 1.72 -11.15 9.83
N ALA A 178 1.26 -9.97 9.40
CA ALA A 178 0.20 -9.20 10.05
C ALA A 178 -1.14 -9.21 9.31
N GLN A 179 -1.37 -10.15 8.37
CA GLN A 179 -2.59 -10.18 7.53
C GLN A 179 -3.90 -10.13 8.33
N HIS A 180 -3.91 -10.68 9.55
CA HIS A 180 -5.05 -10.71 10.46
C HIS A 180 -5.27 -9.40 11.25
N LEU A 181 -4.34 -8.43 11.15
CA LEU A 181 -4.34 -7.17 11.90
C LEU A 181 -4.35 -5.93 11.01
N ILE A 182 -4.01 -6.08 9.73
CA ILE A 182 -3.93 -4.96 8.80
C ILE A 182 -5.32 -4.41 8.45
N LYS A 183 -5.38 -3.11 8.25
CA LYS A 183 -6.52 -2.40 7.67
C LYS A 183 -6.13 -1.84 6.32
N ARG A 184 -6.96 -2.11 5.32
CA ARG A 184 -6.81 -1.61 3.95
C ARG A 184 -7.77 -0.44 3.74
N THR A 185 -7.27 0.61 3.14
CA THR A 185 -8.08 1.75 2.69
C THR A 185 -7.74 2.00 1.24
N TYR A 186 -8.75 2.21 0.42
CA TYR A 186 -8.60 2.51 -1.00
C TYR A 186 -9.03 3.94 -1.25
N SER A 187 -8.34 4.62 -2.16
CA SER A 187 -8.57 6.01 -2.52
C SER A 187 -8.29 6.22 -4.00
N GLU A 188 -8.87 7.28 -4.56
CA GLU A 188 -8.67 7.70 -5.95
C GLU A 188 -8.97 6.58 -6.97
N PRO A 189 -10.15 5.93 -6.93
CA PRO A 189 -10.54 5.01 -7.98
C PRO A 189 -10.65 5.80 -9.30
N HIS A 190 -9.90 5.39 -10.31
CA HIS A 190 -9.88 6.04 -11.61
C HIS A 190 -9.73 5.02 -12.75
N TRP A 191 -10.32 5.33 -13.89
CA TRP A 191 -10.07 4.58 -15.11
C TRP A 191 -8.62 4.79 -15.56
N GLU A 192 -7.92 3.70 -15.86
CA GLU A 192 -6.61 3.77 -16.50
C GLU A 192 -6.64 3.09 -17.86
N ARG A 193 -6.63 3.90 -18.92
CA ARG A 193 -6.61 3.46 -20.32
C ARG A 193 -5.58 2.37 -20.60
N ALA A 194 -4.36 2.52 -20.08
CA ALA A 194 -3.26 1.60 -20.35
C ALA A 194 -3.51 0.19 -19.77
N GLN A 195 -4.19 0.10 -18.62
CA GLN A 195 -4.57 -1.18 -18.02
C GLN A 195 -5.93 -1.68 -18.51
N GLY A 196 -6.76 -0.78 -19.06
CA GLY A 196 -8.13 -1.08 -19.46
C GLY A 196 -9.01 -1.49 -18.27
N ALA A 197 -8.72 -0.95 -17.09
CA ALA A 197 -9.41 -1.27 -15.84
C ALA A 197 -9.38 -0.06 -14.90
N VAL A 198 -10.28 -0.08 -13.91
CA VAL A 198 -10.26 0.89 -12.83
C VAL A 198 -9.19 0.49 -11.81
N MET A 199 -8.31 1.46 -11.53
CA MET A 199 -7.21 1.34 -10.60
C MET A 199 -7.45 2.25 -9.42
N ALA A 200 -6.92 1.88 -8.26
CA ALA A 200 -6.99 2.69 -7.06
C ALA A 200 -5.66 2.66 -6.31
N THR A 201 -5.48 3.63 -5.42
CA THR A 201 -4.36 3.66 -4.48
C THR A 201 -4.79 2.96 -3.19
N GLU A 202 -4.10 1.88 -2.83
CA GLU A 202 -4.25 1.15 -1.57
C GLU A 202 -3.25 1.66 -0.53
N LYS A 203 -3.75 1.96 0.66
CA LYS A 203 -2.98 2.21 1.86
C LYS A 203 -3.22 1.07 2.86
N VAL A 204 -2.15 0.48 3.36
CA VAL A 204 -2.21 -0.61 4.36
C VAL A 204 -1.63 -0.11 5.67
N THR A 205 -2.40 -0.26 6.74
CA THR A 205 -1.99 0.14 8.08
C THR A 205 -2.06 -1.04 9.05
N VAL A 206 -1.16 -1.08 10.03
CA VAL A 206 -1.22 -2.01 11.17
C VAL A 206 -1.06 -1.20 12.45
N TYR A 207 -2.00 -1.35 13.39
CA TYR A 207 -2.02 -0.57 14.64
C TYR A 207 -1.85 0.95 14.46
N GLY A 208 -2.34 1.51 13.35
CA GLY A 208 -2.22 2.94 13.03
C GLY A 208 -0.96 3.33 12.26
N LEU A 209 0.00 2.42 12.08
CA LEU A 209 1.23 2.66 11.33
C LEU A 209 1.07 2.31 9.84
N PRO A 210 1.46 3.20 8.90
CA PRO A 210 1.33 2.95 7.47
C PRO A 210 2.50 2.07 6.96
N ILE A 211 2.29 0.76 6.90
CA ILE A 211 3.28 -0.18 6.35
C ILE A 211 3.33 -0.16 4.82
N VAL A 212 2.21 0.19 4.18
CA VAL A 212 2.15 0.52 2.75
C VAL A 212 1.49 1.89 2.64
N ALA A 213 2.26 2.89 2.20
CA ALA A 213 1.78 4.26 2.09
C ALA A 213 0.82 4.44 0.90
N ALA A 214 1.22 3.93 -0.27
CA ALA A 214 0.45 3.98 -1.51
C ALA A 214 0.92 2.83 -2.43
N ARG A 215 0.04 1.88 -2.71
CA ARG A 215 0.25 0.80 -3.68
C ARG A 215 -0.87 0.83 -4.69
N LYS A 216 -0.53 0.84 -5.97
CA LYS A 216 -1.53 0.75 -7.04
C LYS A 216 -2.13 -0.65 -7.09
N VAL A 217 -3.46 -0.73 -7.07
CA VAL A 217 -4.20 -1.99 -7.10
C VAL A 217 -5.34 -1.94 -8.11
N ASN A 218 -5.69 -3.11 -8.65
CA ASN A 218 -6.89 -3.23 -9.47
C ASN A 218 -8.13 -3.16 -8.57
N TYR A 219 -9.05 -2.26 -8.90
CA TYR A 219 -10.20 -1.96 -8.05
C TYR A 219 -11.41 -2.90 -8.28
N SER A 220 -11.34 -3.76 -9.30
CA SER A 220 -12.45 -4.61 -9.76
C SER A 220 -13.02 -5.54 -8.69
N GLN A 221 -12.20 -6.00 -7.74
CA GLN A 221 -12.65 -6.91 -6.67
C GLN A 221 -13.18 -6.15 -5.44
N ILE A 222 -12.94 -4.84 -5.35
CA ILE A 222 -13.30 -4.03 -4.19
C ILE A 222 -14.70 -3.43 -4.41
N ASP A 223 -14.91 -2.79 -5.55
CA ASP A 223 -16.19 -2.21 -5.92
C ASP A 223 -16.47 -2.41 -7.42
N PRO A 224 -17.05 -3.57 -7.80
CA PRO A 224 -17.38 -3.87 -9.19
C PRO A 224 -18.35 -2.86 -9.81
N ALA A 225 -19.28 -2.31 -9.03
CA ALA A 225 -20.31 -1.40 -9.51
C ALA A 225 -19.69 -0.05 -9.91
N LEU A 226 -18.84 0.52 -9.05
CA LEU A 226 -18.09 1.74 -9.41
C LEU A 226 -17.14 1.49 -10.59
N CYS A 227 -16.54 0.29 -10.67
CA CYS A 227 -15.68 -0.06 -11.79
C CYS A 227 -16.44 -0.05 -13.12
N ARG A 228 -17.66 -0.56 -13.13
CA ARG A 228 -18.55 -0.50 -14.29
C ARG A 228 -18.86 0.93 -14.68
N GLU A 229 -19.29 1.74 -13.71
CA GLU A 229 -19.67 3.13 -13.96
C GLU A 229 -18.52 3.90 -14.62
N LEU A 230 -17.34 3.84 -14.02
CA LEU A 230 -16.15 4.50 -14.53
C LEU A 230 -15.70 3.94 -15.89
N PHE A 231 -15.85 2.63 -16.12
CA PHE A 231 -15.59 2.04 -17.42
C PHE A 231 -16.53 2.61 -18.49
N ILE A 232 -17.85 2.66 -18.24
CA ILE A 232 -18.79 3.21 -19.22
C ILE A 232 -18.50 4.70 -19.45
N ARG A 233 -18.38 5.48 -18.38
CA ARG A 233 -18.18 6.93 -18.47
C ARG A 233 -16.87 7.29 -19.16
N HIS A 234 -15.74 6.79 -18.70
CA HIS A 234 -14.44 7.18 -19.28
C HIS A 234 -14.11 6.40 -20.57
N ALA A 235 -14.32 5.09 -20.59
CA ALA A 235 -13.90 4.28 -21.73
C ALA A 235 -14.86 4.42 -22.92
N LEU A 236 -16.17 4.35 -22.69
CA LEU A 236 -17.17 4.33 -23.77
C LEU A 236 -17.72 5.73 -24.10
N VAL A 237 -18.02 6.54 -23.09
CA VAL A 237 -18.61 7.88 -23.28
C VAL A 237 -17.54 8.94 -23.54
N GLU A 238 -16.47 9.04 -22.77
CA GLU A 238 -15.40 10.02 -23.07
C GLU A 238 -14.46 9.54 -24.20
N GLY A 239 -14.53 8.25 -24.54
CA GLY A 239 -13.72 7.66 -25.60
C GLY A 239 -12.28 7.36 -25.18
N ASP A 240 -11.96 7.36 -23.88
CA ASP A 240 -10.62 7.04 -23.36
C ASP A 240 -10.36 5.53 -23.33
N TRP A 241 -10.55 4.89 -24.47
CA TRP A 241 -10.38 3.46 -24.63
C TRP A 241 -9.65 3.11 -25.91
N GLN A 242 -8.55 2.38 -25.77
CA GLN A 242 -7.82 1.87 -26.92
C GLN A 242 -8.36 0.51 -27.33
N THR A 243 -9.29 0.50 -28.28
CA THR A 243 -9.90 -0.73 -28.80
C THR A 243 -9.90 -0.79 -30.34
N ARG A 244 -10.17 -1.99 -30.87
CA ARG A 244 -10.32 -2.26 -32.31
C ARG A 244 -11.78 -2.53 -32.69
N HIS A 245 -12.73 -2.38 -31.77
CA HIS A 245 -14.15 -2.61 -32.06
C HIS A 245 -14.67 -1.63 -33.12
N ALA A 246 -15.43 -2.15 -34.08
CA ALA A 246 -15.96 -1.37 -35.20
C ALA A 246 -16.97 -0.33 -34.72
N PHE A 247 -17.98 -0.76 -33.94
CA PHE A 247 -19.02 0.12 -33.38
C PHE A 247 -18.43 1.35 -32.68
N PHE A 248 -17.36 1.16 -31.90
CA PHE A 248 -16.75 2.23 -31.11
C PHE A 248 -16.16 3.32 -32.00
N ARG A 249 -15.49 2.94 -33.09
CA ARG A 249 -14.94 3.90 -34.07
C ARG A 249 -16.04 4.63 -34.82
N GLU A 250 -17.11 3.92 -35.17
CA GLU A 250 -18.27 4.49 -35.87
C GLU A 250 -19.03 5.47 -34.98
N ASN A 251 -19.26 5.11 -33.71
CA ASN A 251 -19.89 5.96 -32.70
C ASN A 251 -19.10 7.24 -32.43
N LEU A 252 -17.77 7.14 -32.25
CA LEU A 252 -16.92 8.32 -32.07
C LEU A 252 -16.94 9.23 -33.29
N LYS A 253 -16.92 8.65 -34.50
CA LYS A 253 -17.02 9.43 -35.74
C LYS A 253 -18.36 10.15 -35.83
N LEU A 254 -19.47 9.46 -35.57
CA LEU A 254 -20.80 10.05 -35.62
C LEU A 254 -20.96 11.18 -34.59
N ARG A 255 -20.42 11.03 -33.38
CA ARG A 255 -20.41 12.10 -32.37
C ARG A 255 -19.62 13.32 -32.84
N ALA A 256 -18.42 13.14 -33.37
CA ALA A 256 -17.63 14.24 -33.91
C ALA A 256 -18.35 14.97 -35.06
N GLU A 257 -19.07 14.24 -35.91
CA GLU A 257 -19.89 14.84 -36.98
C GLU A 257 -21.06 15.68 -36.42
N VAL A 258 -21.72 15.22 -35.35
CA VAL A 258 -22.82 15.97 -34.72
C VAL A 258 -22.29 17.20 -33.98
N GLU A 259 -21.16 17.10 -33.27
CA GLU A 259 -20.49 18.24 -32.63
C GLU A 259 -20.09 19.30 -33.67
N GLU A 260 -19.56 18.90 -34.83
CA GLU A 260 -19.20 19.84 -35.90
C GLU A 260 -20.44 20.57 -36.47
N LEU A 261 -21.56 19.87 -36.61
CA LEU A 261 -22.83 20.47 -37.02
C LEU A 261 -23.34 21.49 -35.99
N GLU A 262 -23.18 21.20 -34.70
CA GLU A 262 -23.55 22.09 -33.61
C GLU A 262 -22.74 23.39 -33.64
N HIS A 263 -21.42 23.28 -33.81
CA HIS A 263 -20.52 24.42 -33.96
C HIS A 263 -20.86 25.28 -35.18
N LYS A 264 -21.18 24.66 -36.32
CA LYS A 264 -21.58 25.37 -37.56
C LYS A 264 -22.93 26.07 -37.40
N SER A 265 -23.89 25.45 -36.73
CA SER A 265 -25.24 25.98 -36.51
C SER A 265 -25.29 27.06 -35.40
N ARG A 266 -24.24 27.17 -34.57
CA ARG A 266 -24.17 28.02 -33.36
C ARG A 266 -25.31 27.76 -32.35
N ARG A 267 -25.98 26.62 -32.44
CA ARG A 267 -27.02 26.16 -31.50
C ARG A 267 -26.38 25.14 -30.56
N ARG A 268 -26.00 25.54 -29.35
CA ARG A 268 -25.30 24.70 -28.36
C ARG A 268 -26.20 23.70 -27.60
N ASP A 269 -27.39 23.42 -28.13
CA ASP A 269 -28.42 22.62 -27.47
C ASP A 269 -28.83 21.41 -28.32
N ILE A 270 -28.01 21.01 -29.30
CA ILE A 270 -28.37 19.93 -30.23
C ILE A 270 -27.84 18.60 -29.71
N LEU A 271 -26.62 18.56 -29.19
CA LEU A 271 -25.99 17.32 -28.75
C LEU A 271 -26.63 16.81 -27.44
N VAL A 272 -26.94 15.52 -27.43
CA VAL A 272 -27.32 14.78 -26.22
C VAL A 272 -26.14 14.74 -25.23
N ASP A 273 -26.44 14.83 -23.93
CA ASP A 273 -25.42 14.90 -22.89
C ASP A 273 -24.76 13.54 -22.59
N ASP A 274 -23.62 13.58 -21.91
CA ASP A 274 -22.85 12.38 -21.55
C ASP A 274 -23.64 11.42 -20.65
N GLU A 275 -24.62 11.92 -19.88
CA GLU A 275 -25.44 11.07 -19.02
C GLU A 275 -26.42 10.23 -19.82
N THR A 276 -27.04 10.79 -20.85
CA THR A 276 -27.90 10.01 -21.76
C THR A 276 -27.09 8.96 -22.52
N LEU A 277 -25.85 9.28 -22.91
CA LEU A 277 -24.93 8.30 -23.52
C LEU A 277 -24.54 7.20 -22.52
N PHE A 278 -24.33 7.56 -21.26
CA PHE A 278 -24.07 6.60 -20.18
C PHE A 278 -25.26 5.64 -20.03
N GLU A 279 -26.48 6.16 -19.92
CA GLU A 279 -27.71 5.34 -19.81
C GLU A 279 -27.89 4.40 -21.02
N PHE A 280 -27.60 4.89 -22.23
CA PHE A 280 -27.65 4.08 -23.44
C PHE A 280 -26.79 2.82 -23.32
N TYR A 281 -25.54 2.99 -22.86
CA TYR A 281 -24.61 1.89 -22.66
C TYR A 281 -24.97 1.03 -21.46
N ASP A 282 -25.35 1.64 -20.33
CA ASP A 282 -25.64 0.92 -19.10
C ASP A 282 -26.84 -0.03 -19.24
N GLN A 283 -27.88 0.37 -19.98
CA GLN A 283 -29.05 -0.47 -20.26
C GLN A 283 -28.73 -1.69 -21.14
N ARG A 284 -27.68 -1.63 -21.96
CA ARG A 284 -27.37 -2.64 -23.00
C ARG A 284 -26.22 -3.56 -22.63
N ILE A 285 -25.25 -3.06 -21.87
CA ILE A 285 -24.07 -3.82 -21.48
C ILE A 285 -24.40 -4.66 -20.26
N SER A 286 -24.01 -5.95 -20.26
CA SER A 286 -24.18 -6.83 -19.09
C SER A 286 -23.51 -6.26 -17.83
N HIS A 287 -24.16 -6.37 -16.66
CA HIS A 287 -23.65 -5.86 -15.38
C HIS A 287 -22.28 -6.43 -14.97
N ASP A 288 -21.88 -7.60 -15.48
CA ASP A 288 -20.58 -8.21 -15.19
C ASP A 288 -19.41 -7.52 -15.93
N VAL A 289 -19.72 -6.61 -16.87
CA VAL A 289 -18.72 -5.87 -17.63
C VAL A 289 -18.22 -4.67 -16.82
N ILE A 290 -17.10 -4.90 -16.13
CA ILE A 290 -16.46 -3.90 -15.26
C ILE A 290 -15.05 -3.48 -15.73
N SER A 291 -14.59 -4.00 -16.88
CA SER A 291 -13.28 -3.68 -17.46
C SER A 291 -13.28 -3.94 -18.97
N ALA A 292 -12.25 -3.46 -19.68
CA ALA A 292 -12.07 -3.74 -21.10
C ALA A 292 -12.01 -5.24 -21.41
N ARG A 293 -11.35 -6.04 -20.57
CA ARG A 293 -11.27 -7.51 -20.76
C ARG A 293 -12.62 -8.20 -20.58
N HIS A 294 -13.41 -7.74 -19.62
CA HIS A 294 -14.78 -8.24 -19.43
C HIS A 294 -15.64 -7.87 -20.64
N PHE A 295 -15.50 -6.63 -21.14
CA PHE A 295 -16.21 -6.17 -22.32
C PHE A 295 -15.86 -7.00 -23.55
N ASP A 296 -14.57 -7.21 -23.84
CA ASP A 296 -14.13 -7.97 -25.02
C ASP A 296 -14.70 -9.41 -25.01
N SER A 297 -14.73 -10.03 -23.82
CA SER A 297 -15.27 -11.38 -23.64
C SER A 297 -16.78 -11.44 -23.84
N TRP A 298 -17.50 -10.43 -23.33
CA TRP A 298 -18.94 -10.29 -23.49
C TRP A 298 -19.32 -9.96 -24.95
N TRP A 299 -18.68 -8.95 -25.54
CA TRP A 299 -18.94 -8.47 -26.89
C TRP A 299 -18.68 -9.53 -27.96
N LYS A 300 -17.65 -10.37 -27.78
CA LYS A 300 -17.35 -11.48 -28.69
C LYS A 300 -18.53 -12.47 -28.84
N LYS A 301 -19.36 -12.62 -27.81
CA LYS A 301 -20.56 -13.46 -27.83
C LYS A 301 -21.74 -12.69 -28.43
N VAL A 302 -22.03 -11.52 -27.87
CA VAL A 302 -23.22 -10.71 -28.23
C VAL A 302 -23.17 -10.21 -29.66
N SER A 303 -22.02 -9.75 -30.16
CA SER A 303 -21.88 -9.22 -31.53
C SER A 303 -22.19 -10.24 -32.64
N ARG A 304 -22.21 -11.54 -32.33
CA ARG A 304 -22.61 -12.59 -33.29
C ARG A 304 -24.12 -12.65 -33.48
N GLU A 305 -24.87 -12.30 -32.44
CA GLU A 305 -26.33 -12.34 -32.42
C GLU A 305 -26.90 -10.96 -32.76
N THR A 306 -26.28 -9.90 -32.22
CA THR A 306 -26.76 -8.52 -32.34
C THR A 306 -25.56 -7.57 -32.57
N PRO A 307 -25.03 -7.50 -33.80
CA PRO A 307 -23.82 -6.73 -34.10
C PRO A 307 -24.00 -5.22 -33.88
N ASP A 308 -25.21 -4.71 -34.11
CA ASP A 308 -25.53 -3.28 -34.04
C ASP A 308 -26.02 -2.81 -32.67
N LEU A 309 -25.97 -3.68 -31.64
CA LEU A 309 -26.53 -3.40 -30.30
C LEU A 309 -26.06 -2.08 -29.71
N LEU A 310 -24.80 -1.73 -29.95
CA LEU A 310 -24.15 -0.56 -29.39
C LEU A 310 -23.94 0.58 -30.39
N ASN A 311 -24.44 0.45 -31.62
CA ASN A 311 -24.28 1.50 -32.63
C ASN A 311 -25.21 2.68 -32.31
N PHE A 312 -24.71 3.90 -32.45
CA PHE A 312 -25.54 5.10 -32.35
C PHE A 312 -26.33 5.33 -33.63
N GLU A 313 -27.59 5.73 -33.48
CA GLU A 313 -28.35 6.35 -34.55
C GLU A 313 -28.23 7.87 -34.44
N LYS A 314 -28.21 8.58 -35.59
CA LYS A 314 -28.05 10.04 -35.60
C LYS A 314 -29.18 10.76 -34.84
N SER A 315 -30.39 10.22 -34.87
CA SER A 315 -31.54 10.69 -34.10
C SER A 315 -31.31 10.63 -32.59
N MET A 316 -30.60 9.63 -32.08
CA MET A 316 -30.32 9.43 -30.65
C MET A 316 -29.29 10.43 -30.10
N LEU A 317 -28.52 11.09 -30.96
CA LEU A 317 -27.52 12.09 -30.56
C LEU A 317 -28.07 13.52 -30.58
N ILE A 318 -29.33 13.70 -31.00
CA ILE A 318 -29.99 15.00 -31.14
C ILE A 318 -31.10 15.12 -30.09
N LYS A 319 -31.11 16.19 -29.28
CA LYS A 319 -32.18 16.43 -28.30
C LYS A 319 -33.56 16.58 -28.98
N GLU A 320 -34.56 15.85 -28.49
CA GLU A 320 -35.96 15.96 -28.95
C GLU A 320 -36.49 17.39 -28.74
N GLY A 321 -36.46 18.18 -29.81
CA GLY A 321 -36.82 19.60 -29.80
C GLY A 321 -36.07 20.44 -30.84
N ALA A 322 -34.90 19.97 -31.29
CA ALA A 322 -34.11 20.65 -32.33
C ALA A 322 -34.75 20.59 -33.73
N GLU A 323 -35.53 19.54 -34.03
CA GLU A 323 -36.13 19.32 -35.35
C GLU A 323 -37.34 20.21 -35.65
N LYS A 324 -38.11 20.63 -34.63
CA LYS A 324 -39.37 21.38 -34.84
C LYS A 324 -39.21 22.77 -35.45
N ASN A 325 -37.99 23.31 -35.51
CA ASN A 325 -37.74 24.66 -36.02
C ASN A 325 -37.03 24.72 -37.39
N GLN A 326 -36.84 23.60 -38.10
CA GLN A 326 -36.30 23.63 -39.47
C GLN A 326 -37.33 23.99 -40.55
N GLN A 327 -38.64 23.83 -40.28
CA GLN A 327 -39.70 24.06 -41.28
C GLN A 327 -40.34 25.45 -41.28
N ALA A 328 -40.04 26.32 -40.32
CA ALA A 328 -40.68 27.65 -40.21
C ALA A 328 -39.91 28.80 -40.90
N GLY A 329 -38.95 28.48 -41.77
CA GLY A 329 -37.96 29.43 -42.28
C GLY A 329 -38.01 29.70 -43.78
N LEU A 330 -39.18 29.87 -44.40
CA LEU A 330 -39.28 30.50 -45.72
C LEU A 330 -40.53 31.39 -45.81
N PRO A 331 -40.41 32.72 -45.65
CA PRO A 331 -41.49 33.64 -45.99
C PRO A 331 -41.55 33.84 -47.51
N GLU A 332 -42.73 33.58 -48.08
CA GLU A 332 -43.10 33.89 -49.46
C GLU A 332 -42.90 35.39 -49.76
N LEU A 333 -42.19 35.67 -50.87
CA LEU A 333 -42.17 37.00 -51.49
C LEU A 333 -43.56 37.31 -52.05
N LEU A 334 -44.29 38.22 -51.41
CA LEU A 334 -45.34 39.01 -52.05
C LEU A 334 -45.02 40.50 -51.96
N ALA A 335 -45.18 41.12 -53.13
CA ALA A 335 -44.88 42.49 -53.46
C ALA A 335 -45.99 43.47 -53.03
N SER A 336 -45.70 44.76 -53.27
CA SER A 336 -46.51 45.98 -53.05
C SER A 336 -46.51 46.49 -51.60
N GLY A 337 -46.32 47.76 -51.30
CA GLY A 337 -46.15 48.95 -52.11
C GLY A 337 -46.32 50.17 -51.19
N GLN A 338 -45.80 51.30 -51.67
CA GLN A 338 -45.98 52.67 -51.20
C GLN A 338 -44.98 53.26 -50.19
N SER A 339 -44.64 54.48 -50.59
CA SER A 339 -43.62 55.40 -50.13
C SER A 339 -44.20 56.51 -49.25
N GLN A 340 -43.27 57.21 -48.58
CA GLN A 340 -43.33 58.58 -48.04
C GLN A 340 -43.99 58.78 -46.66
N ALA A 341 -43.15 59.20 -45.70
CA ALA A 341 -43.15 60.52 -45.04
C ALA A 341 -42.25 60.42 -43.78
N ALA A 342 -41.07 61.04 -43.78
CA ALA A 342 -40.80 62.34 -43.15
C ALA A 342 -41.02 62.35 -41.62
N PHE A 343 -39.93 62.43 -40.84
CA PHE A 343 -39.95 63.09 -39.53
C PHE A 343 -38.59 63.73 -39.22
N GLU A 344 -38.71 64.92 -38.66
CA GLU A 344 -37.73 65.99 -38.46
C GLU A 344 -36.69 65.73 -37.37
N LEU A 345 -35.54 66.37 -37.53
CA LEU A 345 -34.59 66.74 -36.48
C LEU A 345 -35.21 67.78 -35.55
N SER A 346 -34.94 67.70 -34.23
CA SER A 346 -34.48 68.84 -33.42
C SER A 346 -34.15 68.43 -31.97
N VAL A 347 -32.89 68.69 -31.62
CA VAL A 347 -32.23 68.85 -30.29
C VAL A 347 -32.01 67.60 -29.44
#